data_AF-A0A3S9F658-F1
#
_entry.id   AF-A0A3S9F658-F1
#
_cell.length_a   1.000
_cell.length_b   1.000
_cell.length_c   1.000
_cell.angle_alpha   90.00
_cell.angle_beta   90.00
_cell.angle_gamma   90.00
#
_symmetry.space_group_name_H-M   'P 1'
#
loop_
_entity.id
_entity.type
_entity.pdbx_description
1 polymer ?
#
loop_
_entity_poly.entity_id
_entity_poly.type
_entity_poly.pdbx_seq_one_letter_code
_entity_poly.pdbx_strand_id
1 'polypeptide(L)'
;MSTLNNFPAHWRKAIDAEDISASIFADTKDAISFFVATNGCFIDLTDAQKGNVIALRDRYADESLEANMRRDNNKAQADSAPRFIGNISNAPPTLETLRPEIAGIEGELAKMRSAPASSSRRRPARDPAKRALHPTWEKFGAEHPGFFRSDEPPAAA
;
A
#
# COMPACT_ATOMS: atom_id res chain seq x y z
N MET A 1 -10.79 -16.83 -3.07
CA MET A 1 -10.27 -18.17 -2.74
C MET A 1 -9.10 -17.97 -1.81
N SER A 2 -9.18 -18.47 -0.58
CA SER A 2 -8.24 -18.16 0.50
C SER A 2 -6.82 -18.59 0.12
N THR A 3 -5.98 -17.60 -0.16
CA THR A 3 -4.54 -17.70 -0.49
C THR A 3 -3.75 -18.48 0.57
N LEU A 4 -4.26 -18.49 1.81
CA LEU A 4 -3.77 -19.27 2.94
C LEU A 4 -3.75 -20.80 2.70
N ASN A 5 -4.65 -21.36 1.89
CA ASN A 5 -4.71 -22.82 1.69
C ASN A 5 -3.48 -23.38 0.97
N ASN A 6 -2.73 -22.53 0.25
CA ASN A 6 -1.48 -22.91 -0.39
C ASN A 6 -0.27 -22.85 0.55
N PHE A 7 -0.45 -22.40 1.80
CA PHE A 7 0.66 -22.30 2.73
C PHE A 7 0.99 -23.67 3.35
N PRO A 8 2.28 -23.93 3.59
CA PRO A 8 2.73 -25.05 4.41
C PRO A 8 1.97 -25.12 5.74
N ALA A 9 1.74 -26.33 6.23
CA ALA A 9 0.92 -26.55 7.42
C ALA A 9 1.49 -25.83 8.66
N HIS A 10 2.80 -25.70 8.78
CA HIS A 10 3.45 -24.97 9.88
C HIS A 10 3.23 -23.45 9.79
N TRP A 11 3.18 -22.88 8.58
CA TRP A 11 2.87 -21.46 8.38
C TRP A 11 1.40 -21.13 8.68
N ARG A 12 0.48 -22.01 8.29
CA ARG A 12 -0.95 -21.85 8.66
C ARG A 12 -1.14 -21.91 10.16
N LYS A 13 -0.50 -22.88 10.83
CA LYS A 13 -0.50 -22.96 12.30
C LYS A 13 0.04 -21.69 12.95
N ALA A 14 1.08 -21.08 12.38
CA ALA A 14 1.64 -19.83 12.92
C ALA A 14 0.67 -18.63 12.76
N ILE A 15 -0.09 -18.59 11.66
CA ILE A 15 -1.08 -17.53 11.39
C ILE A 15 -2.34 -17.72 12.25
N ASP A 16 -2.77 -18.95 12.45
CA ASP A 16 -3.95 -19.31 13.24
C ASP A 16 -3.62 -19.58 14.73
N ALA A 17 -2.38 -19.31 15.15
CA ALA A 17 -1.94 -19.56 16.52
C ALA A 17 -2.66 -18.62 17.50
N GLU A 18 -3.22 -19.19 18.57
CA GLU A 18 -3.64 -18.42 19.76
C GLU A 18 -2.42 -17.98 20.59
N ASP A 19 -1.33 -18.76 20.55
CA ASP A 19 -0.03 -18.41 21.16
C ASP A 19 1.09 -18.36 20.11
N ILE A 20 1.47 -17.13 19.78
CA ILE A 20 2.50 -16.81 18.80
C ILE A 20 3.90 -17.21 19.30
N SER A 21 4.06 -17.35 20.61
CA SER A 21 5.32 -17.74 21.26
C SER A 21 5.71 -19.18 20.92
N ALA A 22 4.71 -20.04 20.73
CA ALA A 22 4.87 -21.44 20.32
C ALA A 22 5.12 -21.62 18.82
N SER A 23 4.90 -20.57 18.01
CA SER A 23 5.18 -20.59 16.58
C SER A 23 6.68 -20.49 16.34
N ILE A 24 7.27 -21.56 15.81
CA ILE A 24 8.69 -21.66 15.52
C ILE A 24 8.85 -21.91 14.02
N PHE A 25 9.60 -21.05 13.34
CA PHE A 25 10.06 -21.30 11.97
C PHE A 25 11.21 -22.31 11.99
N ALA A 26 11.28 -23.15 10.96
CA ALA A 26 12.29 -24.21 10.91
C ALA A 26 13.72 -23.64 10.83
N ASP A 27 13.86 -22.54 10.10
CA ASP A 27 15.11 -21.78 9.96
C ASP A 27 14.83 -20.31 9.60
N THR A 28 15.88 -19.50 9.54
CA THR A 28 15.82 -18.09 9.12
C THR A 28 15.23 -17.92 7.70
N LYS A 29 15.54 -18.84 6.78
CA LYS A 29 15.06 -18.77 5.39
C LYS A 29 13.56 -19.05 5.30
N ASP A 30 13.04 -19.93 6.14
CA ASP A 30 11.63 -20.27 6.30
C ASP A 30 10.85 -19.06 6.83
N ALA A 31 11.37 -18.38 7.84
CA ALA A 31 10.81 -17.11 8.36
C ALA A 31 10.77 -16.02 7.27
N ILE A 32 11.87 -15.80 6.55
CA ILE A 32 11.92 -14.82 5.45
C ILE A 32 10.90 -15.19 4.35
N SER A 33 10.82 -16.47 3.98
CA SER A 33 9.90 -16.95 2.94
C SER A 33 8.44 -16.77 3.35
N PHE A 34 8.13 -17.01 4.63
CA PHE A 34 6.83 -16.74 5.22
C PHE A 34 6.44 -15.26 5.12
N PHE A 35 7.35 -14.33 5.47
CA PHE A 35 7.07 -12.90 5.41
C PHE A 35 6.92 -12.37 3.98
N VAL A 36 7.69 -12.90 3.03
CA VAL A 36 7.48 -12.62 1.59
C VAL A 36 6.10 -13.08 1.14
N ALA A 37 5.69 -14.30 1.52
CA ALA A 37 4.41 -14.87 1.12
C ALA A 37 3.21 -14.15 1.75
N THR A 38 3.28 -13.85 3.05
CA THR A 38 2.19 -13.18 3.79
C THR A 38 1.96 -11.75 3.34
N ASN A 39 2.99 -11.03 2.89
CA ASN A 39 2.83 -9.68 2.32
C ASN A 39 1.90 -9.65 1.09
N GLY A 40 1.86 -10.71 0.29
CA GLY A 40 0.99 -10.81 -0.88
C GLY A 40 -0.48 -11.05 -0.55
N CYS A 41 -0.77 -11.70 0.58
CA CYS A 41 -2.13 -12.03 1.00
C CYS A 41 -2.59 -11.34 2.29
N PHE A 42 -1.80 -10.39 2.83
CA PHE A 42 -2.07 -9.75 4.12
C PHE A 42 -3.44 -9.06 4.16
N ILE A 43 -3.90 -8.54 3.02
CA ILE A 43 -5.20 -7.89 2.87
C ILE A 43 -6.35 -8.88 3.02
N ASP A 44 -6.14 -10.14 2.62
CA ASP A 44 -7.17 -11.19 2.65
C ASP A 44 -7.27 -11.89 4.02
N LEU A 45 -6.36 -11.58 4.95
CA LEU A 45 -6.37 -12.12 6.31
C LEU A 45 -7.47 -11.48 7.17
N THR A 46 -7.99 -12.24 8.13
CA THR A 46 -8.85 -11.67 9.18
C THR A 46 -8.03 -10.78 10.12
N ASP A 47 -8.68 -9.90 10.88
CA ASP A 47 -7.94 -8.98 11.76
C ASP A 47 -7.17 -9.72 12.88
N ALA A 48 -7.69 -10.85 13.37
CA ALA A 48 -6.97 -11.73 14.28
C ALA A 48 -5.69 -12.30 13.63
N GLN A 49 -5.79 -12.80 12.40
CA GLN A 49 -4.65 -13.32 11.65
C GLN A 49 -3.62 -12.23 11.30
N LYS A 50 -4.08 -11.01 11.01
CA LYS A 50 -3.18 -9.85 10.80
C LYS A 50 -2.42 -9.53 12.08
N GLY A 51 -3.11 -9.52 13.23
CA GLY A 51 -2.47 -9.34 14.54
C GLY A 51 -1.37 -10.37 14.77
N ASN A 52 -1.63 -11.63 14.44
CA ASN A 52 -0.65 -12.70 14.56
C ASN A 52 0.57 -12.51 13.65
N VAL A 53 0.35 -12.12 12.40
CA VAL A 53 1.46 -11.81 11.46
C VAL A 53 2.27 -10.61 11.93
N ILE A 54 1.64 -9.57 12.49
CA ILE A 54 2.34 -8.40 13.03
C ILE A 54 3.21 -8.79 14.23
N ALA A 55 2.67 -9.54 15.19
CA ALA A 55 3.44 -9.99 16.34
C ALA A 55 4.58 -10.96 15.94
N LEU A 56 4.41 -11.78 14.89
CA LEU A 56 5.51 -12.55 14.32
C LEU A 56 6.58 -11.65 13.70
N ARG A 57 6.22 -10.53 13.06
CA ARG A 57 7.20 -9.56 12.53
C ARG A 57 7.98 -8.88 13.63
N ASP A 58 7.36 -8.55 14.75
CA ASP A 58 8.04 -7.94 15.87
C ASP A 58 9.04 -8.91 16.52
N ARG A 59 8.70 -10.21 16.55
CA ARG A 59 9.59 -11.28 17.04
C ARG A 59 10.75 -11.58 16.10
N TYR A 60 10.53 -11.54 14.79
CA TYR A 60 11.50 -11.84 13.73
C TYR A 60 11.74 -10.59 12.88
N ALA A 61 12.17 -9.52 13.54
CA ALA A 61 12.28 -8.19 12.93
C ALA A 61 13.31 -8.15 11.80
N ASP A 62 14.45 -8.83 11.97
CA ASP A 62 15.52 -8.88 10.98
C ASP A 62 15.08 -9.67 9.74
N GLU A 63 14.43 -10.82 9.91
CA GLU A 63 13.91 -11.63 8.81
C GLU A 63 12.75 -10.95 8.08
N SER A 64 11.90 -10.23 8.81
CA SER A 64 10.83 -9.41 8.25
C SER A 64 11.39 -8.26 7.40
N LEU A 65 12.44 -7.59 7.89
CA LEU A 65 13.13 -6.54 7.14
C LEU A 65 13.77 -7.11 5.87
N GLU A 66 14.46 -8.25 5.98
CA GLU A 66 15.07 -8.90 4.83
C GLU A 66 14.04 -9.36 3.80
N ALA A 67 12.89 -9.87 4.25
CA ALA A 67 11.77 -10.23 3.37
C ALA A 67 11.24 -9.02 2.60
N ASN A 68 11.14 -7.86 3.24
CA ASN A 68 10.74 -6.61 2.58
C ASN A 68 11.79 -6.17 1.54
N MET A 69 13.09 -6.22 1.88
CA MET A 69 14.16 -5.90 0.94
C MET A 69 14.17 -6.83 -0.29
N ARG A 70 14.02 -8.14 -0.08
CA ARG A 70 13.94 -9.13 -1.18
C ARG A 70 12.74 -8.87 -2.08
N ARG A 71 11.59 -8.52 -1.50
CA ARG A 71 10.39 -8.14 -2.26
C ARG A 71 10.66 -6.88 -3.09
N ASP A 72 11.24 -5.84 -2.50
CA ASP A 72 11.47 -4.58 -3.20
C ASP A 72 12.47 -4.76 -4.34
N ASN A 73 13.49 -5.59 -4.15
CA ASN A 73 14.42 -5.99 -5.21
C ASN A 73 13.72 -6.78 -6.33
N ASN A 74 12.88 -7.76 -5.97
CA ASN A 74 12.12 -8.55 -6.95
C ASN A 74 11.09 -7.69 -7.68
N LYS A 75 10.48 -6.71 -7.00
CA LYS A 75 9.58 -5.73 -7.62
C LYS A 75 10.34 -4.80 -8.54
N ALA A 76 11.53 -4.34 -8.18
CA ALA A 76 12.37 -3.52 -9.05
C ALA A 76 12.82 -4.29 -10.30
N GLN A 77 13.06 -5.60 -10.19
CA GLN A 77 13.36 -6.47 -11.34
C GLN A 77 12.11 -6.80 -12.19
N ALA A 78 10.94 -6.98 -11.57
CA ALA A 78 9.67 -7.24 -12.27
C ALA A 78 9.09 -5.97 -12.91
N ASP A 79 9.24 -4.81 -12.27
CA ASP A 79 9.03 -3.46 -12.82
C ASP A 79 10.23 -3.05 -13.71
N SER A 80 10.81 -3.97 -14.48
CA SER A 80 11.72 -3.62 -15.60
C SER A 80 11.00 -2.85 -16.73
N ALA A 81 9.91 -2.15 -16.42
CA ALA A 81 9.50 -0.99 -17.16
C ALA A 81 10.47 0.16 -16.79
N PRO A 82 11.09 0.83 -17.78
CA PRO A 82 12.03 1.91 -17.51
C PRO A 82 11.36 2.98 -16.64
N ARG A 83 11.87 3.14 -15.41
CA ARG A 83 11.48 4.28 -14.56
C ARG A 83 12.20 5.51 -15.08
N PHE A 84 11.52 6.22 -15.97
CA PHE A 84 11.92 7.53 -16.46
C PHE A 84 11.72 8.57 -15.37
N ILE A 85 12.73 8.84 -14.55
CA ILE A 85 13.04 10.18 -14.03
C ILE A 85 14.54 10.16 -13.69
N GLY A 86 15.32 10.99 -14.37
CA GLY A 86 16.77 11.14 -14.19
C GLY A 86 17.16 11.51 -12.76
N ASN A 87 17.36 10.50 -11.91
CA ASN A 87 17.64 10.71 -10.49
C ASN A 87 18.82 9.90 -9.95
N ILE A 88 19.88 9.70 -10.75
CA ILE A 88 21.18 9.23 -10.24
C ILE A 88 22.36 9.86 -11.01
N SER A 89 22.35 11.17 -11.24
CA SER A 89 23.58 11.88 -11.63
C SER A 89 23.53 13.35 -11.25
N ASN A 90 24.59 13.84 -10.60
CA ASN A 90 24.78 15.27 -10.27
C ASN A 90 25.11 16.14 -11.49
N ALA A 91 25.05 15.58 -12.70
CA ALA A 91 25.28 16.29 -13.95
C ALA A 91 23.95 16.54 -14.67
N PRO A 92 23.73 17.74 -15.25
CA PRO A 92 22.56 18.00 -16.06
C PRO A 92 22.52 17.00 -17.23
N PRO A 93 21.40 16.31 -17.45
CA PRO A 93 21.29 15.34 -18.53
C PRO A 93 21.47 16.03 -19.89
N THR A 94 22.22 15.39 -20.78
CA THR A 94 22.42 15.88 -22.15
C THR A 94 21.31 15.34 -23.06
N LEU A 95 21.04 16.02 -24.18
CA LEU A 95 20.01 15.56 -25.13
C LEU A 95 20.25 14.14 -25.64
N GLU A 96 21.51 13.73 -25.82
CA GLU A 96 21.89 12.36 -26.18
C GLU A 96 21.43 11.35 -25.12
N THR A 97 21.56 11.68 -23.82
CA THR A 97 21.08 10.81 -22.73
C THR A 97 19.56 10.73 -22.63
N LEU A 98 18.84 11.74 -23.13
CA LEU A 98 17.37 11.81 -23.10
C LEU A 98 16.71 11.27 -24.37
N ARG A 99 17.45 11.05 -25.47
CA ARG A 99 16.90 10.47 -26.71
C ARG A 99 16.17 9.13 -26.54
N PRO A 100 16.72 8.13 -25.82
CA PRO A 100 15.99 6.88 -25.61
C PRO A 100 14.72 7.08 -24.76
N GLU A 101 14.72 8.08 -23.87
CA GLU A 101 13.54 8.46 -23.08
C GLU A 101 12.45 9.11 -23.93
N ILE A 102 12.82 10.05 -24.81
CA ILE A 102 11.90 10.67 -25.76
C ILE A 102 11.23 9.60 -26.65
N ALA A 103 12.02 8.66 -27.19
CA ALA A 103 11.50 7.58 -28.03
C ALA A 103 10.54 6.63 -27.26
N GLY A 104 10.82 6.38 -25.97
CA GLY A 104 9.95 5.59 -25.11
C GLY A 104 8.59 6.28 -24.87
N ILE A 105 8.62 7.57 -24.54
CA ILE A 105 7.42 8.40 -24.32
C ILE A 105 6.58 8.47 -25.60
N GLU A 106 7.21 8.69 -26.76
CA GLU A 106 6.52 8.72 -28.05
C GLU A 106 5.84 7.39 -28.38
N GLY A 107 6.50 6.27 -28.09
CA GLY A 107 5.94 4.93 -28.26
C GLY A 107 4.72 4.66 -27.36
N GLU A 108 4.74 5.16 -26.13
CA GLU A 108 3.60 5.04 -25.20
C GLU A 108 2.42 5.93 -25.61
N LEU A 109 2.69 7.16 -26.04
CA LEU A 109 1.67 8.06 -26.58
C LEU A 109 1.01 7.49 -27.84
N ALA A 110 1.79 6.82 -28.71
CA ALA A 110 1.24 6.13 -29.88
C ALA A 110 0.29 4.98 -29.46
N LYS A 111 0.67 4.19 -28.45
CA LYS A 111 -0.18 3.12 -27.90
C LYS A 111 -1.48 3.68 -27.31
N MET A 112 -1.40 4.75 -26.53
CA MET A 112 -2.58 5.41 -25.94
C MET A 112 -3.51 5.99 -27.02
N ARG A 113 -2.96 6.55 -28.10
CA ARG A 113 -3.76 7.06 -29.23
C ARG A 113 -4.38 5.94 -30.07
N SER A 114 -3.75 4.77 -30.11
CA SER A 114 -4.25 3.59 -30.83
C SER A 114 -5.23 2.73 -30.04
N ALA A 115 -5.34 2.95 -28.72
CA ALA A 115 -6.28 2.23 -27.88
C ALA A 115 -7.72 2.71 -28.18
N PRO A 116 -8.64 1.82 -28.62
CA PRO A 116 -10.05 2.20 -28.71
C PRO A 116 -10.54 2.57 -27.32
N ALA A 117 -11.28 3.68 -27.21
CA ALA A 117 -11.91 4.10 -25.96
C ALA A 117 -12.70 2.93 -25.37
N SER A 118 -12.13 2.28 -24.35
CA SER A 118 -12.77 1.17 -23.66
C SER A 118 -14.04 1.70 -23.02
N SER A 119 -15.15 1.40 -23.68
CA SER A 119 -16.52 1.47 -23.17
C SER A 119 -16.63 0.66 -21.88
N SER A 120 -16.32 1.25 -20.73
CA SER A 120 -16.93 0.88 -19.44
C SER A 120 -16.55 1.85 -18.33
N ARG A 121 -17.33 2.95 -18.23
CA ARG A 121 -17.72 3.49 -16.92
C ARG A 121 -19.00 4.31 -17.09
N ARG A 122 -20.12 3.65 -17.38
CA ARG A 122 -21.42 4.24 -17.04
C ARG A 122 -21.43 4.39 -15.52
N ARG A 123 -21.16 5.59 -15.02
CA ARG A 123 -21.56 5.96 -13.65
C ARG A 123 -23.08 5.72 -13.59
N PRO A 124 -23.61 5.00 -12.58
CA PRO A 124 -25.04 5.06 -12.33
C PRO A 124 -25.39 6.53 -12.08
N ALA A 125 -26.41 7.02 -12.76
CA ALA A 125 -26.88 8.39 -12.61
C ALA A 125 -27.17 8.65 -11.12
N ARG A 126 -26.53 9.67 -10.57
CA ARG A 126 -26.76 10.13 -9.20
C ARG A 126 -28.16 10.74 -9.16
N ASP A 127 -29.09 10.06 -8.49
CA ASP A 127 -30.45 10.53 -8.28
C ASP A 127 -30.43 11.88 -7.52
N PRO A 128 -30.91 12.99 -8.12
CA PRO A 128 -30.90 14.32 -7.49
C PRO A 128 -31.82 14.41 -6.26
N ALA A 129 -32.74 13.46 -6.04
CA ALA A 129 -33.68 13.48 -4.92
C ALA A 129 -33.03 13.23 -3.55
N LYS A 130 -31.81 12.66 -3.47
CA LYS A 130 -31.13 12.39 -2.20
C LYS A 130 -30.26 13.54 -1.69
N ARG A 131 -30.29 14.72 -2.33
CA ARG A 131 -29.44 15.87 -1.94
C ARG A 131 -30.04 16.77 -0.86
N ALA A 132 -31.25 16.50 -0.37
CA ALA A 132 -32.01 17.39 0.50
C ALA A 132 -31.95 17.07 2.02
N LEU A 133 -31.01 16.24 2.49
CA LEU A 133 -30.97 15.80 3.89
C LEU A 133 -29.64 16.02 4.62
N HIS A 134 -28.82 16.98 4.17
CA HIS A 134 -27.74 17.50 5.02
C HIS A 134 -28.14 18.89 5.55
N PRO A 135 -28.31 19.07 6.87
CA PRO A 135 -28.45 20.40 7.43
C PRO A 135 -27.19 21.21 7.10
N THR A 136 -27.40 22.44 6.65
CA THR A 136 -26.32 23.38 6.34
C THR A 136 -25.50 23.67 7.60
N TRP A 137 -24.19 23.85 7.40
CA TRP A 137 -23.19 24.11 8.45
C TRP A 137 -23.54 25.29 9.37
N GLU A 138 -24.37 26.22 8.90
CA GLU A 138 -24.90 27.35 9.66
C GLU A 138 -25.78 26.93 10.84
N LYS A 139 -26.47 25.78 10.75
CA LYS A 139 -27.34 25.29 11.83
C LYS A 139 -26.56 24.64 12.98
N PHE A 140 -25.41 24.04 12.68
CA PHE A 140 -24.57 23.35 13.65
C PHE A 140 -23.89 24.31 14.64
N GLY A 141 -23.52 25.52 14.17
CA GLY A 141 -22.91 26.55 15.02
C GLY A 141 -23.87 27.17 16.04
N ALA A 142 -25.17 27.17 15.76
CA ALA A 142 -26.19 27.71 16.69
C ALA A 142 -26.50 26.75 17.85
N GLU A 143 -26.33 25.44 17.65
CA GLU A 143 -26.62 24.41 18.66
C GLU A 143 -25.43 24.13 19.59
N HIS A 144 -24.22 24.58 19.25
CA HIS A 144 -22.99 24.34 20.03
C HIS A 144 -22.17 25.62 20.26
N PRO A 145 -22.63 26.57 21.11
CA PRO A 145 -21.96 27.86 21.34
C PRO A 145 -20.62 27.78 22.11
N GLY A 146 -20.04 26.59 22.28
CA GLY A 146 -18.78 26.38 23.01
C GLY A 146 -17.62 25.84 22.17
N PHE A 147 -17.81 25.61 20.88
CA PHE A 147 -16.80 24.92 20.05
C PHE A 147 -15.63 25.83 19.62
N PHE A 148 -15.77 27.15 19.74
CA PHE A 148 -14.70 28.12 19.49
C PHE A 148 -14.53 29.04 20.70
N ARG A 149 -13.63 28.69 21.62
CA ARG A 149 -13.00 29.65 22.54
C ARG A 149 -11.52 29.75 22.22
N SER A 150 -11.13 30.97 21.88
CA SER A 150 -9.80 31.43 21.46
C SER A 150 -8.76 31.42 22.60
N ASP A 151 -7.51 31.28 22.18
CA ASP A 151 -6.27 31.88 22.73
C ASP A 151 -6.18 32.12 24.25
N GLU A 152 -5.40 31.28 24.92
CA GLU A 152 -4.78 31.58 26.21
C GLU A 152 -3.25 31.62 26.02
N PRO A 153 -2.57 32.77 26.15
CA PRO A 153 -1.11 32.82 26.11
C PRO A 153 -0.51 32.26 27.40
N PRO A 154 0.64 31.56 27.34
CA PRO A 154 1.27 31.00 28.53
C PRO A 154 1.82 32.09 29.45
N ALA A 155 1.47 32.03 30.73
CA ALA A 155 2.10 32.80 31.78
C ALA A 155 3.59 32.43 31.87
N ALA A 156 4.47 33.41 31.68
CA ALA A 156 5.87 33.34 32.08
C ALA A 156 6.06 34.09 33.40
N ALA A 157 6.76 33.39 34.30
CA ALA A 157 7.32 33.73 35.62
C ALA A 157 7.36 35.20 36.07
#